data_AF-A0A9D2S693-F1
#
_entry.id   AF-A0A9D2S693-F1
#
_cell.length_a   1.000
_cell.length_b   1.000
_cell.length_c   1.000
_cell.angle_alpha   90.00
_cell.angle_beta   90.00
_cell.angle_gamma   90.00
#
_symmetry.space_group_name_H-M   'P 1'
#
loop_
_entity.id
_entity.type
_entity.pdbx_description
1 polymer ?
#
loop_
_entity_poly.entity_id
_entity_poly.type
_entity_poly.pdbx_seq_one_letter_code
_entity_poly.pdbx_strand_id
1 'polypeptide(L)'
;MKRLGIAAGLAACLGGLVWYRRNWRMPLKEYTRWALYMAVLDDAICRRELDGLQIGGECIRFPPKADSLQYRYHLFLQGNRKKSREMLRSETMQLEQRLRQARLEAGLSGGELDADPLDGAAAL
;
A
#
# COMPACT_ATOMS: atom_id res chain seq x y z
N MET A 1 -52.37 -5.97 -6.42
CA MET A 1 -51.29 -5.49 -7.31
C MET A 1 -50.13 -4.79 -6.58
N LYS A 2 -50.36 -3.94 -5.56
CA LYS A 2 -49.28 -3.18 -4.87
C LYS A 2 -48.19 -4.02 -4.17
N ARG A 3 -48.53 -5.22 -3.65
CA ARG A 3 -47.60 -6.11 -2.92
C ARG A 3 -46.50 -6.69 -3.81
N LEU A 4 -46.78 -6.91 -5.10
CA LEU A 4 -45.81 -7.45 -6.07
C LEU A 4 -44.72 -6.43 -6.44
N GLY A 5 -45.09 -5.15 -6.58
CA GLY A 5 -44.12 -4.08 -6.85
C GLY A 5 -43.15 -3.84 -5.69
N ILE A 6 -43.62 -3.95 -4.43
CA ILE A 6 -42.78 -3.83 -3.24
C ILE A 6 -41.79 -5.01 -3.14
N ALA A 7 -42.25 -6.23 -3.40
CA ALA A 7 -41.39 -7.41 -3.39
C ALA A 7 -40.30 -7.36 -4.47
N ALA A 8 -40.64 -6.91 -5.69
CA ALA A 8 -39.67 -6.75 -6.78
C ALA A 8 -38.62 -5.67 -6.48
N GLY A 9 -39.03 -4.53 -5.90
CA GLY A 9 -38.10 -3.46 -5.49
C GLY A 9 -37.11 -3.91 -4.40
N LEU A 10 -37.59 -4.64 -3.39
CA LEU A 10 -36.73 -5.20 -2.33
C LEU A 10 -35.73 -6.22 -2.88
N ALA A 11 -36.15 -7.09 -3.79
CA ALA A 11 -35.27 -8.07 -4.43
C ALA A 11 -34.14 -7.39 -5.23
N ALA A 12 -34.45 -6.32 -5.97
CA ALA A 12 -33.46 -5.56 -6.71
C ALA A 12 -32.43 -4.87 -5.79
N CYS A 13 -32.87 -4.26 -4.69
CA CYS A 13 -31.97 -3.65 -3.70
C CYS A 13 -31.04 -4.68 -3.05
N LEU A 14 -31.57 -5.84 -2.65
CA LEU A 14 -30.78 -6.93 -2.06
C LEU A 14 -29.77 -7.49 -3.07
N GLY A 15 -30.19 -7.72 -4.32
CA GLY A 15 -29.32 -8.20 -5.39
C GLY A 15 -28.18 -7.21 -5.69
N GLY A 16 -28.48 -5.92 -5.80
CA GLY A 16 -27.49 -4.86 -5.99
C GLY A 16 -26.50 -4.77 -4.83
N LEU A 17 -26.96 -4.91 -3.58
CA LEU A 17 -26.10 -4.86 -2.39
C LEU A 17 -25.17 -6.07 -2.30
N VAL A 18 -25.66 -7.27 -2.65
CA VAL A 18 -24.86 -8.50 -2.71
C VAL A 18 -23.82 -8.42 -3.83
N TRP A 19 -24.22 -7.97 -5.02
CA TRP A 19 -23.30 -7.77 -6.14
C TRP A 19 -22.23 -6.72 -5.81
N TYR A 20 -22.61 -5.58 -5.25
CA TYR A 20 -21.67 -4.54 -4.81
C TYR A 20 -20.70 -5.08 -3.75
N ARG A 21 -21.20 -5.79 -2.74
CA ARG A 21 -20.36 -6.34 -1.68
C ARG A 21 -19.37 -7.39 -2.20
N ARG A 22 -19.76 -8.18 -3.21
CA ARG A 22 -18.92 -9.23 -3.77
C ARG A 22 -17.94 -8.73 -4.83
N ASN A 23 -18.33 -7.74 -5.63
CA ASN A 23 -17.54 -7.28 -6.77
C ASN A 23 -16.71 -6.04 -6.42
N TRP A 24 -17.25 -5.11 -5.63
CA TRP A 24 -16.61 -3.83 -5.31
C TRP A 24 -15.80 -3.87 -4.02
N ARG A 25 -16.19 -4.70 -3.04
CA ARG A 25 -15.47 -4.79 -1.77
C ARG A 25 -14.34 -5.81 -1.86
N MET A 26 -13.10 -5.33 -1.91
CA MET A 26 -11.91 -6.17 -1.87
C MET A 26 -11.87 -7.00 -0.56
N PRO A 27 -11.53 -8.30 -0.60
CA PRO A 27 -11.39 -9.11 0.60
C PRO A 27 -10.30 -8.55 1.51
N LEU A 28 -10.49 -8.66 2.82
CA LEU A 28 -9.63 -8.03 3.82
C LEU A 28 -8.16 -8.43 3.68
N LYS A 29 -7.92 -9.74 3.48
CA LYS A 29 -6.59 -10.30 3.27
C LYS A 29 -5.84 -9.68 2.08
N GLU A 30 -6.56 -9.29 1.02
CA GLU A 30 -5.94 -8.76 -0.18
C GLU A 30 -5.47 -7.31 0.04
N TYR A 31 -6.34 -6.42 0.56
CA TYR A 31 -5.92 -5.03 0.79
C TYR A 31 -4.92 -4.90 1.94
N THR A 32 -4.96 -5.78 2.94
CA THR A 32 -3.95 -5.81 4.01
C THR A 32 -2.58 -6.20 3.47
N ARG A 33 -2.52 -7.13 2.50
CA ARG A 33 -1.27 -7.51 1.85
C ARG A 33 -0.69 -6.36 1.02
N TRP A 34 -1.54 -5.68 0.24
CA TRP A 34 -1.13 -4.45 -0.46
C TRP A 34 -0.60 -3.39 0.50
N ALA A 35 -1.29 -3.17 1.63
CA ALA A 35 -0.86 -2.18 2.61
C ALA A 35 0.51 -2.49 3.21
N LEU A 36 0.79 -3.76 3.54
CA LEU A 36 2.11 -4.15 4.05
C LEU A 36 3.19 -3.94 2.99
N TYR A 37 2.92 -4.36 1.75
CA TYR A 37 3.90 -4.25 0.68
C TYR A 37 4.23 -2.79 0.35
N MET A 38 3.22 -1.94 0.21
CA MET A 38 3.39 -0.51 -0.01
C MET A 38 4.13 0.17 1.15
N ALA A 39 3.86 -0.23 2.41
CA ALA A 39 4.59 0.29 3.57
C ALA A 39 6.08 -0.03 3.53
N VAL A 40 6.45 -1.24 3.09
CA VAL A 40 7.85 -1.65 2.94
C VAL A 40 8.55 -0.85 1.84
N LEU A 41 7.89 -0.67 0.69
CA LEU A 41 8.44 0.13 -0.41
C LEU A 41 8.63 1.59 0.01
N ASP A 42 7.61 2.20 0.60
CA ASP A 42 7.60 3.58 1.06
C ASP A 42 8.66 3.84 2.16
N ASP A 43 8.83 2.91 3.09
CA ASP A 43 9.90 2.99 4.11
C ASP A 43 11.30 2.92 3.51
N ALA A 44 11.51 2.00 2.56
CA ALA A 44 12.79 1.86 1.88
C ALA A 44 13.14 3.10 1.04
N ILE A 45 12.16 3.69 0.36
CA ILE A 45 12.34 4.94 -0.40
C ILE A 45 12.71 6.07 0.55
N CYS A 46 11.90 6.31 1.58
CA CYS A 46 12.13 7.44 2.49
C CYS A 46 13.47 7.35 3.23
N ARG A 47 13.88 6.15 3.68
CA ARG A 47 15.19 6.00 4.34
C ARG A 47 16.33 6.33 3.38
N ARG A 48 16.25 5.89 2.12
CA ARG A 48 17.27 6.22 1.12
C ARG A 48 17.30 7.70 0.78
N GLU A 49 16.13 8.31 0.59
CA GLU A 49 16.03 9.69 0.13
C GLU A 49 16.28 10.69 1.25
N LEU A 50 15.96 10.37 2.51
CA LEU A 50 15.91 11.35 3.60
C LEU A 50 16.82 11.04 4.78
N ASP A 51 17.22 9.79 5.02
CA ASP A 51 18.05 9.47 6.19
C ASP A 51 19.42 10.12 6.05
N GLY A 52 19.83 10.86 7.08
CA GLY A 52 21.08 11.62 7.05
C GLY A 52 21.01 12.99 6.36
N LEU A 53 19.92 13.34 5.67
CA LEU A 53 19.76 14.68 5.11
C LEU A 53 19.67 15.74 6.22
N GLN A 54 20.27 16.90 5.98
CA GLN A 54 20.14 18.05 6.88
C GLN A 54 19.05 19.01 6.39
N ILE A 55 18.08 19.30 7.25
CA ILE A 55 17.05 20.32 7.02
C ILE A 55 17.06 21.27 8.21
N GLY A 56 17.28 22.56 7.97
CA GLY A 56 17.29 23.56 9.05
C GLY A 56 18.40 23.37 10.09
N GLY A 57 19.50 22.72 9.73
CA GLY A 57 20.62 22.40 10.65
C GLY A 57 20.41 21.12 11.47
N GLU A 58 19.28 20.44 11.33
CA GLU A 58 19.01 19.16 11.97
C GLU A 58 19.14 18.01 10.96
N CYS A 59 19.80 16.93 11.40
CA CYS A 59 19.95 15.71 10.61
C CYS A 59 18.71 14.81 10.80
N ILE A 60 18.06 14.47 9.70
CA ILE A 60 16.93 13.53 9.71
C ILE A 60 17.44 12.15 10.12
N ARG A 61 16.80 11.57 11.13
CA ARG A 61 17.03 10.19 11.57
C ARG A 61 15.72 9.44 11.62
N PHE A 62 15.66 8.31 10.94
CA PHE A 62 14.47 7.45 11.02
C PHE A 62 14.43 6.66 12.33
N PRO A 63 13.21 6.40 12.88
CA PRO A 63 13.05 5.47 14.00
C PRO A 63 13.44 4.04 13.58
N PRO A 64 13.48 3.07 14.50
CA PRO A 64 13.65 1.67 14.17
C PRO A 64 12.67 1.21 13.08
N LYS A 65 13.11 0.27 12.24
CA LYS A 65 12.34 -0.18 11.06
C LYS A 65 10.98 -0.78 11.43
N ALA A 66 10.90 -1.53 12.53
CA ALA A 66 9.64 -2.09 13.01
C ALA A 66 8.61 -0.98 13.29
N ASP A 67 9.04 0.10 13.94
CA ASP A 67 8.18 1.21 14.34
C ASP A 67 7.69 2.01 13.12
N SER A 68 8.60 2.32 12.19
CA SER A 68 8.23 3.03 10.96
C SER A 68 7.30 2.21 10.06
N LEU A 69 7.56 0.90 9.93
CA LEU A 69 6.72 0.00 9.14
C LEU A 69 5.33 -0.15 9.74
N GLN A 70 5.21 -0.32 11.06
CA GLN A 70 3.91 -0.43 11.71
C GLN A 70 3.06 0.83 11.48
N TYR A 71 3.66 2.01 11.63
CA TYR A 71 2.97 3.27 11.38
C TYR A 71 2.51 3.40 9.93
N ARG A 72 3.41 3.20 8.95
CA ARG A 72 3.08 3.26 7.53
C ARG A 72 2.04 2.22 7.12
N TYR A 73 2.13 1.02 7.67
CA TYR A 73 1.16 -0.05 7.43
C TYR A 73 -0.25 0.38 7.83
N HIS A 74 -0.41 1.01 9.00
CA HIS A 74 -1.72 1.53 9.43
C HIS A 74 -2.24 2.65 8.51
N LEU A 75 -1.36 3.53 8.02
CA LEU A 75 -1.74 4.56 7.04
C LEU A 75 -2.25 3.93 5.74
N PHE A 76 -1.50 2.98 5.17
CA PHE A 76 -1.92 2.29 3.95
C PHE A 76 -3.18 1.45 4.16
N LEU A 77 -3.37 0.81 5.32
CA LEU A 77 -4.61 0.08 5.63
C LEU A 77 -5.84 0.98 5.58
N GLN A 78 -5.76 2.17 6.19
CA GLN A 78 -6.87 3.12 6.22
C GLN A 78 -7.19 3.64 4.81
N GLY A 79 -6.16 3.97 4.03
CA GLY A 79 -6.31 4.45 2.65
C GLY A 79 -6.82 3.36 1.70
N ASN A 80 -6.22 2.17 1.74
CA ASN A 80 -6.47 1.08 0.79
C ASN A 80 -7.90 0.52 0.89
N ARG A 81 -8.56 0.65 2.06
CA ARG A 81 -9.95 0.24 2.25
C ARG A 81 -10.92 0.87 1.25
N LYS A 82 -10.60 2.06 0.73
CA LYS A 82 -11.44 2.82 -0.21
C LYS A 82 -11.00 2.65 -1.67
N LYS A 83 -9.89 1.95 -1.94
CA LYS A 83 -9.27 1.86 -3.26
C LYS A 83 -9.71 0.60 -4.01
N SER A 84 -9.75 0.72 -5.34
CA SER A 84 -9.94 -0.41 -6.24
C SER A 84 -8.62 -1.17 -6.42
N ARG A 85 -8.69 -2.40 -6.94
CA ARG A 85 -7.48 -3.19 -7.28
C ARG A 85 -6.58 -2.46 -8.27
N GLU A 86 -7.16 -1.79 -9.25
CA GLU A 86 -6.43 -1.05 -10.27
C GLU A 86 -5.67 0.14 -9.66
N MET A 87 -6.31 0.88 -8.75
CA MET A 87 -5.64 1.95 -8.01
C MET A 87 -4.47 1.41 -7.18
N LEU A 88 -4.67 0.33 -6.41
CA LEU A 88 -3.60 -0.26 -5.60
C LEU A 88 -2.43 -0.76 -6.46
N ARG A 89 -2.72 -1.40 -7.60
CA ARG A 89 -1.70 -1.84 -8.56
C ARG A 89 -0.92 -0.67 -9.13
N SER A 90 -1.61 0.38 -9.57
CA SER A 90 -0.98 1.58 -10.13
C SER A 90 -0.05 2.26 -9.13
N GLU A 91 -0.52 2.49 -7.90
CA GLU A 91 0.29 3.11 -6.85
C GLU A 91 1.47 2.24 -6.42
N THR A 92 1.27 0.92 -6.33
CA THR A 92 2.37 0.01 -5.99
C THR A 92 3.44 0.01 -7.09
N MET A 93 3.03 -0.02 -8.36
CA MET A 93 3.98 0.09 -9.49
C MET A 93 4.76 1.41 -9.47
N GLN A 94 4.13 2.51 -9.08
CA GLN A 94 4.82 3.80 -8.91
C GLN A 94 5.86 3.74 -7.79
N LEU A 95 5.52 3.14 -6.63
CA LEU A 95 6.47 2.95 -5.53
C LEU A 95 7.63 2.04 -5.94
N GLU A 96 7.35 0.91 -6.60
CA GLU A 96 8.38 0.01 -7.14
C GLU A 96 9.30 0.72 -8.14
N GLN A 97 8.74 1.55 -9.02
CA GLN A 97 9.51 2.33 -9.98
C GLN A 97 10.39 3.36 -9.28
N ARG A 98 9.85 4.10 -8.31
CA ARG A 98 10.61 5.10 -7.54
C ARG A 98 11.73 4.44 -6.73
N LEU A 99 11.48 3.30 -6.09
CA LEU A 99 12.52 2.56 -5.39
C LEU A 99 13.60 2.05 -6.36
N ARG A 100 13.22 1.59 -7.56
CA ARG A 100 14.20 1.23 -8.60
C ARG A 100 15.05 2.43 -9.03
N GLN A 101 14.44 3.60 -9.23
CA GLN A 101 15.17 4.82 -9.57
C GLN A 101 16.15 5.22 -8.46
N ALA A 102 15.68 5.25 -7.19
CA ALA A 102 16.54 5.53 -6.04
C ALA A 102 17.68 4.50 -5.89
N ARG A 103 17.49 3.25 -6.32
CA ARG A 103 18.54 2.23 -6.37
C ARG A 103 19.56 2.49 -7.47
N LEU A 104 19.11 2.88 -8.66
CA LEU A 104 20.01 3.20 -9.76
C LEU A 104 20.86 4.43 -9.43
N GLU A 105 20.26 5.47 -8.85
CA GLU A 105 20.98 6.67 -8.39
C GLU A 105 22.03 6.34 -7.32
N ALA A 106 21.70 5.43 -6.39
CA ALA A 106 22.66 4.92 -5.40
C ALA A 106 23.76 4.08 -6.05
N GLY A 107 23.43 3.16 -6.96
CA GLY A 107 24.41 2.31 -7.65
C GLY A 107 25.34 3.07 -8.59
N LEU A 108 24.91 4.21 -9.12
CA LEU A 108 25.73 5.16 -9.86
C LEU A 108 26.64 6.01 -8.95
N SER A 109 26.31 6.13 -7.66
CA SER A 109 27.05 6.94 -6.68
C SER A 109 27.92 6.13 -5.70
N GLY A 110 27.73 4.82 -5.59
CA GLY A 110 28.57 3.92 -4.79
C GLY A 110 28.07 2.48 -4.87
N GLY A 111 28.86 1.60 -5.49
CA GLY A 111 28.56 0.18 -5.49
C GLY A 111 28.89 -0.43 -4.14
N GLU A 112 27.92 -0.55 -3.23
CA GLU A 112 27.78 -1.70 -2.33
C GLU A 112 26.51 -1.63 -1.47
N LEU A 113 25.91 -2.82 -1.29
CA LEU A 113 24.94 -3.22 -0.26
C LEU A 113 23.50 -2.69 -0.41
N ASP A 114 22.57 -3.60 -0.73
CA ASP A 114 21.51 -3.96 0.23
C ASP A 114 20.60 -5.06 -0.31
N ALA A 115 20.38 -6.05 0.56
CA ALA A 115 19.50 -7.20 0.34
C ALA A 115 18.10 -6.77 -0.11
N ASP A 116 17.48 -7.63 -0.92
CA ASP A 116 16.15 -7.41 -1.46
C ASP A 116 15.13 -7.28 -0.30
N PRO A 117 14.36 -6.19 -0.20
CA PRO A 117 13.28 -6.03 0.78
C PRO A 117 12.22 -7.14 0.67
N LEU A 118 12.24 -7.91 -0.43
CA LEU A 118 11.39 -9.05 -0.67
C LEU A 118 11.86 -10.35 0.00
N ASP A 119 13.13 -10.48 0.38
CA ASP A 119 13.63 -11.68 1.07
C ASP A 119 12.99 -11.88 2.45
N GLY A 120 12.55 -10.80 3.10
CA GLY A 120 11.77 -10.86 4.35
C GLY A 120 10.25 -10.95 4.16
N ALA A 121 9.74 -10.62 2.98
CA ALA A 121 8.30 -10.58 2.68
C ALA A 121 7.79 -11.87 2.02
N ALA A 122 8.68 -12.66 1.40
CA ALA A 122 8.35 -13.96 0.80
C ALA A 122 8.17 -15.10 1.82
N ALA A 123 8.38 -14.83 3.11
CA ALA A 123 8.26 -15.80 4.20
C ALA A 123 6.91 -15.75 4.98
N LEU A 124 5.90 -15.02 4.49
CA LEU A 124 4.56 -14.91 5.09
C LEU A 124 3.44 -15.12 4.04
#